data_AF-A0A179I160-F1
#
_entry.id   AF-A0A179I160-F1
#
_cell.length_a   1.000
_cell.length_b   1.000
_cell.length_c   1.000
_cell.angle_alpha   90.00
_cell.angle_beta   90.00
_cell.angle_gamma   90.00
#
_symmetry.space_group_name_H-M   'P 1'
#
loop_
_entity.id
_entity.type
_entity.pdbx_description
1 polymer ?
#
loop_
_entity_poly.entity_id
_entity_poly.type
_entity_poly.pdbx_seq_one_letter_code
_entity_poly.pdbx_strand_id
1 'polypeptide(L)'
;MEDTSSAQDMNLFRAPAAARAAKTLDRALFARTVPSAAVSVRENKLLSKYRKELELTKELFILQNYQQVAPDPDPALAAKGNKCLVLKTHIKPHEPSSWSPELQAASKMGDLKVVPYNINIDYSLWSYVDVMRSILPEELQGEIPSGFNTAGHVAHLNLRDQYLPYKHIIAQVIIDKNPGIKTFDYAKVYWNSKLGTEHQRITALFQPGEVVADVMAGIGPFAVPAGKKGVFVWANDKNPASYRYLTDIIQRNKVGEFVRPFNVDGHGFIRQACDEVLA
;
A
#
# COMPACT_ATOMS: atom_id res chain seq x y z
N MET A 1 -17.35 -25.42 13.15
CA MET A 1 -16.06 -25.65 13.84
C MET A 1 -15.04 -24.81 13.09
N GLU A 2 -14.67 -23.65 13.65
CA GLU A 2 -13.56 -22.87 13.11
C GLU A 2 -12.29 -23.74 13.15
N ASP A 3 -11.65 -23.84 11.99
CA ASP A 3 -10.48 -24.67 11.74
C ASP A 3 -9.33 -24.16 12.62
N THR A 4 -9.00 -24.86 13.69
CA THR A 4 -7.95 -24.47 14.66
C THR A 4 -6.57 -24.27 14.01
N SER A 5 -6.35 -24.82 12.80
CA SER A 5 -5.17 -24.55 11.97
C SER A 5 -5.09 -23.10 11.50
N SER A 6 -6.23 -22.47 11.20
CA SER A 6 -6.30 -21.05 10.85
C SER A 6 -5.90 -20.16 12.02
N ALA A 7 -6.19 -20.55 13.26
CA ALA A 7 -5.85 -19.77 14.44
C ALA A 7 -4.33 -19.72 14.73
N GLN A 8 -3.59 -20.79 14.41
CA GLN A 8 -2.12 -20.82 14.53
C GLN A 8 -1.45 -19.96 13.45
N ASP A 9 -1.93 -20.03 12.21
CA ASP A 9 -1.45 -19.15 11.14
C ASP A 9 -1.89 -17.68 11.37
N MET A 10 -3.01 -17.43 12.07
CA MET A 10 -3.42 -16.06 12.47
C MET A 10 -2.53 -15.45 13.57
N ASN A 11 -1.81 -16.27 14.35
CA ASN A 11 -0.79 -15.78 15.29
C ASN A 11 0.52 -15.35 14.58
N LEU A 12 0.62 -15.56 13.26
CA LEU A 12 1.66 -15.03 12.39
C LEU A 12 1.51 -13.52 12.16
N PHE A 13 0.73 -12.79 12.95
CA PHE A 13 0.59 -11.32 12.88
C PHE A 13 0.56 -10.66 14.26
N ARG A 14 1.25 -11.26 15.25
CA ARG A 14 1.63 -10.52 16.47
C ARG A 14 2.96 -9.81 16.26
N ALA A 15 2.97 -8.48 16.31
CA ALA A 15 4.22 -7.75 16.28
C ALA A 15 4.92 -7.80 17.65
N PRO A 16 6.24 -7.54 17.69
CA PRO A 16 6.99 -7.47 18.95
C PRO A 16 6.44 -6.37 19.86
N ALA A 17 6.57 -6.55 21.18
CA ALA A 17 6.17 -5.54 22.18
C ALA A 17 6.80 -4.15 21.91
N ALA A 18 7.97 -4.11 21.26
CA ALA A 18 8.63 -2.88 20.82
C ALA A 18 7.78 -2.00 19.87
N ALA A 19 6.92 -2.60 19.04
CA ALA A 19 6.05 -1.86 18.13
C ALA A 19 4.95 -1.07 18.88
N ARG A 20 4.57 -1.51 20.08
CA ARG A 20 3.54 -0.87 20.93
C ARG A 20 4.01 0.42 21.59
N ALA A 21 5.32 0.57 21.80
CA ALA A 21 5.91 1.74 22.46
C ALA A 21 6.40 2.81 21.47
N ALA A 22 6.35 2.52 20.16
CA ALA A 22 6.94 3.37 19.14
C ALA A 22 6.03 4.58 18.83
N LYS A 23 6.61 5.78 18.89
CA LYS A 23 5.93 7.03 18.43
C LYS A 23 6.00 7.23 16.91
N THR A 24 6.72 6.36 16.22
CA THR A 24 6.95 6.38 14.77
C THR A 24 6.80 4.98 14.20
N LEU A 25 6.30 4.87 12.97
CA LEU A 25 6.14 3.59 12.30
C LEU A 25 7.49 3.07 11.80
N ASP A 26 8.06 2.07 12.50
CA ASP A 26 9.17 1.27 11.99
C ASP A 26 8.65 -0.01 11.33
N ARG A 27 8.76 -0.07 9.99
CA ARG A 27 8.28 -1.19 9.18
C ARG A 27 9.12 -2.45 9.36
N ALA A 28 10.38 -2.32 9.78
CA ALA A 28 11.27 -3.46 9.99
C ALA A 28 10.80 -4.35 11.16
N LEU A 29 10.11 -3.76 12.14
CA LEU A 29 9.54 -4.50 13.28
C LEU A 29 8.42 -5.48 12.89
N PHE A 30 7.89 -5.36 11.67
CA PHE A 30 6.85 -6.24 11.13
C PHE A 30 7.44 -7.39 10.29
N ALA A 31 8.74 -7.37 10.04
CA ALA A 31 9.43 -8.44 9.33
C ALA A 31 9.69 -9.63 10.27
N ARG A 32 9.37 -10.83 9.80
CA ARG A 32 9.76 -12.08 10.46
C ARG A 32 9.94 -13.21 9.47
N THR A 33 10.73 -14.18 9.89
CA THR A 33 10.87 -15.45 9.19
C THR A 33 10.24 -16.55 10.03
N VAL A 34 9.38 -17.35 9.41
CA VAL A 34 8.72 -18.47 10.09
C VAL A 34 9.13 -19.78 9.40
N PRO A 35 9.76 -20.71 10.14
CA PRO A 35 10.04 -22.04 9.62
C PRO A 35 8.76 -22.76 9.21
N SER A 36 8.79 -23.37 8.03
CA SER A 36 7.70 -24.14 7.45
C SER A 36 8.26 -25.23 6.53
N ALA A 37 7.39 -25.81 5.72
CA ALA A 37 7.73 -26.73 4.64
C ALA A 37 7.34 -26.15 3.28
N ALA A 38 7.95 -26.68 2.22
CA ALA A 38 7.50 -26.50 0.85
C ALA A 38 7.54 -27.82 0.10
N VAL A 39 6.71 -27.92 -0.93
CA VAL A 39 6.72 -29.01 -1.89
C VAL A 39 7.60 -28.61 -3.07
N SER A 40 8.79 -29.19 -3.15
CA SER A 40 9.63 -29.16 -4.34
C SER A 40 9.11 -30.21 -5.33
N VAL A 41 8.60 -29.77 -6.48
CA VAL A 41 8.12 -30.70 -7.52
C VAL A 41 9.27 -31.10 -8.42
N ARG A 42 9.26 -32.35 -8.87
CA ARG A 42 10.27 -32.87 -9.81
C ARG A 42 10.30 -32.09 -11.13
N GLU A 43 9.12 -31.69 -11.61
CA GLU A 43 8.96 -30.94 -12.84
C GLU A 43 7.89 -29.84 -12.68
N ASN A 44 8.15 -28.64 -13.22
CA ASN A 44 7.22 -27.51 -13.12
C ASN A 44 5.81 -27.79 -13.70
N LYS A 45 5.67 -28.75 -14.63
CA LYS A 45 4.36 -29.16 -15.18
C LYS A 45 3.43 -29.74 -14.11
N LEU A 46 3.98 -30.26 -13.01
CA LEU A 46 3.23 -30.86 -11.90
C LEU A 46 2.69 -29.82 -10.91
N LEU A 47 3.17 -28.57 -10.96
CA LEU A 47 2.75 -27.50 -10.03
C LEU A 47 1.23 -27.29 -10.05
N SER A 48 0.61 -27.23 -11.23
CA SER A 48 -0.82 -26.98 -11.31
C SER A 48 -1.67 -28.13 -10.77
N LYS A 49 -1.18 -29.38 -10.87
CA LYS A 49 -1.86 -30.55 -10.32
C LYS A 49 -1.81 -30.50 -8.80
N TYR A 50 -0.60 -30.45 -8.24
CA TYR A 50 -0.41 -30.49 -6.79
C TYR A 50 -0.89 -29.24 -6.08
N ARG A 51 -0.90 -28.07 -6.73
CA ARG A 51 -1.51 -26.88 -6.16
C ARG A 51 -3.00 -27.11 -5.86
N LYS A 52 -3.76 -27.64 -6.81
CA LYS A 52 -5.20 -27.92 -6.62
C LYS A 52 -5.42 -28.98 -5.54
N GLU A 53 -4.58 -30.00 -5.54
CA GLU A 53 -4.62 -31.08 -4.54
C GLU A 53 -4.36 -30.54 -3.13
N LEU A 54 -3.32 -29.72 -2.95
CA LEU A 54 -2.95 -29.10 -1.68
C LEU A 54 -3.92 -28.01 -1.22
N GLU A 55 -4.64 -27.37 -2.15
CA GLU A 55 -5.76 -26.48 -1.83
C GLU A 55 -6.94 -27.29 -1.26
N LEU A 56 -7.25 -28.46 -1.82
CA LEU A 56 -8.30 -29.36 -1.33
C LEU A 56 -7.97 -29.96 0.04
N THR A 57 -6.73 -30.41 0.25
CA THR A 57 -6.26 -30.92 1.55
C THR A 57 -6.00 -29.81 2.57
N LYS A 58 -6.12 -28.54 2.17
CA LYS A 58 -5.86 -27.34 2.99
C LYS A 58 -4.44 -27.27 3.55
N GLU A 59 -3.46 -27.86 2.87
CA GLU A 59 -2.04 -27.86 3.28
C GLU A 59 -1.27 -26.65 2.71
N LEU A 60 -1.80 -26.01 1.67
CA LEU A 60 -1.18 -24.83 1.07
C LEU A 60 -1.24 -23.63 2.04
N PHE A 61 -0.13 -22.89 2.15
CA PHE A 61 -0.11 -21.63 2.87
C PHE A 61 -0.83 -20.56 2.05
N ILE A 62 -1.93 -20.03 2.57
CA ILE A 62 -2.75 -19.03 1.88
C ILE A 62 -2.76 -17.75 2.71
N LEU A 63 -2.23 -16.69 2.12
CA LEU A 63 -2.24 -15.34 2.70
C LEU A 63 -2.44 -14.33 1.57
N GLN A 64 -3.18 -13.25 1.84
CA GLN A 64 -3.41 -12.19 0.87
C GLN A 64 -2.07 -11.59 0.41
N ASN A 65 -1.91 -11.42 -0.91
CA ASN A 65 -0.70 -10.89 -1.55
C ASN A 65 0.59 -11.74 -1.37
N TYR A 66 0.50 -12.94 -0.80
CA TYR A 66 1.63 -13.87 -0.70
C TYR A 66 1.75 -14.77 -1.93
N GLN A 67 2.98 -14.94 -2.43
CA GLN A 67 3.27 -15.83 -3.56
C GLN A 67 3.36 -17.28 -3.09
N GLN A 68 2.29 -18.05 -3.30
CA GLN A 68 2.22 -19.47 -2.93
C GLN A 68 3.16 -20.35 -3.75
N VAL A 69 3.49 -19.91 -4.97
CA VAL A 69 4.46 -20.55 -5.86
C VAL A 69 5.74 -19.73 -5.79
N ALA A 70 6.78 -20.29 -5.18
CA ALA A 70 8.07 -19.63 -5.00
C ALA A 70 9.17 -20.36 -5.79
N PRO A 71 10.34 -19.73 -6.02
CA PRO A 71 11.53 -20.46 -6.45
C PRO A 71 11.85 -21.60 -5.48
N ASP A 72 12.39 -22.70 -6.01
CA ASP A 72 12.76 -23.84 -5.17
C ASP A 72 13.78 -23.41 -4.07
N PRO A 73 13.67 -23.91 -2.83
CA PRO A 73 14.63 -23.56 -1.78
C PRO A 73 16.05 -24.11 -2.04
N ASP A 74 16.21 -25.14 -2.89
CA ASP A 74 17.53 -25.59 -3.35
C ASP A 74 18.06 -24.62 -4.44
N PRO A 75 19.19 -23.92 -4.20
CA PRO A 75 19.76 -22.99 -5.16
C PRO A 75 20.06 -23.59 -6.53
N ALA A 76 20.43 -24.88 -6.59
CA ALA A 76 20.74 -25.55 -7.85
C ALA A 76 19.48 -25.83 -8.68
N LEU A 77 18.34 -26.07 -8.02
CA LEU A 77 17.05 -26.24 -8.67
C LEU A 77 16.44 -24.88 -9.05
N ALA A 78 16.56 -23.88 -8.16
CA ALA A 78 16.12 -22.51 -8.42
C ALA A 78 16.82 -21.89 -9.64
N ALA A 79 18.13 -22.09 -9.76
CA ALA A 79 18.92 -21.62 -10.91
C ALA A 79 18.46 -22.25 -12.25
N LYS A 80 17.87 -23.45 -12.21
CA LYS A 80 17.26 -24.12 -13.36
C LYS A 80 15.81 -23.66 -13.62
N GLY A 81 15.28 -22.76 -12.79
CA GLY A 81 13.91 -22.25 -12.89
C GLY A 81 12.85 -23.17 -12.25
N ASN A 82 13.25 -24.14 -11.44
CA ASN A 82 12.30 -24.95 -10.68
C ASN A 82 11.64 -24.14 -9.57
N LYS A 83 10.40 -24.52 -9.25
CA LYS A 83 9.56 -23.84 -8.27
C LYS A 83 9.03 -24.83 -7.25
N CYS A 84 8.61 -24.29 -6.10
CA CYS A 84 7.98 -25.04 -5.03
C CYS A 84 6.62 -24.43 -4.65
N LEU A 85 5.81 -25.22 -3.94
CA LEU A 85 4.55 -24.77 -3.32
C LEU A 85 4.76 -24.64 -1.81
N VAL A 86 4.47 -23.46 -1.25
CA VAL A 86 4.69 -23.18 0.18
C VAL A 86 3.55 -23.80 1.00
N LEU A 87 3.90 -24.58 2.02
CA LEU A 87 2.96 -25.25 2.91
C LEU A 87 2.74 -24.48 4.21
N LYS A 88 1.64 -24.80 4.89
CA LYS A 88 1.32 -24.27 6.23
C LYS A 88 2.35 -24.67 7.27
N THR A 89 2.45 -23.86 8.31
CA THR A 89 3.49 -23.93 9.35
C THR A 89 3.46 -25.21 10.20
N HIS A 90 2.31 -25.88 10.30
CA HIS A 90 2.18 -27.13 11.04
C HIS A 90 2.68 -28.36 10.25
N ILE A 91 2.88 -28.23 8.93
CA ILE A 91 3.41 -29.31 8.09
C ILE A 91 4.93 -29.34 8.23
N LYS A 92 5.46 -30.49 8.64
CA LYS A 92 6.89 -30.63 8.95
C LYS A 92 7.61 -31.45 7.87
N PRO A 93 8.74 -30.97 7.31
CA PRO A 93 9.45 -31.62 6.20
C PRO A 93 10.00 -33.03 6.49
N HIS A 94 10.18 -33.39 7.75
CA HIS A 94 10.80 -34.66 8.15
C HIS A 94 9.86 -35.56 8.96
N GLU A 95 8.58 -35.18 9.08
CA GLU A 95 7.57 -35.98 9.79
C GLU A 95 6.40 -36.26 8.83
N PRO A 96 6.43 -37.36 8.06
CA PRO A 96 5.36 -37.72 7.12
C PRO A 96 3.99 -37.89 7.79
N SER A 97 3.95 -38.13 9.10
CA SER A 97 2.72 -38.12 9.89
C SER A 97 1.98 -36.79 9.88
N SER A 98 2.68 -35.69 9.57
CA SER A 98 2.07 -34.36 9.42
C SER A 98 1.46 -34.11 8.05
N TRP A 99 1.66 -35.02 7.07
CA TRP A 99 1.27 -34.85 5.68
C TRP A 99 -0.05 -35.57 5.40
N SER A 100 -0.85 -35.04 4.48
CA SER A 100 -2.01 -35.76 3.94
C SER A 100 -1.63 -37.08 3.26
N PRO A 101 -2.55 -38.06 3.19
CA PRO A 101 -2.35 -39.29 2.43
C PRO A 101 -1.92 -39.04 0.98
N GLU A 102 -2.49 -38.01 0.36
CA GLU A 102 -2.20 -37.52 -0.98
C GLU A 102 -0.74 -37.08 -1.11
N LEU A 103 -0.28 -36.22 -0.20
CA LEU A 103 1.09 -35.71 -0.18
C LEU A 103 2.10 -36.84 0.06
N GLN A 104 1.79 -37.80 0.94
CA GLN A 104 2.61 -38.99 1.17
C GLN A 104 2.69 -39.88 -0.07
N ALA A 105 1.56 -40.12 -0.76
CA ALA A 105 1.52 -40.92 -1.97
C ALA A 105 2.35 -40.28 -3.09
N ALA A 106 2.18 -38.97 -3.31
CA ALA A 106 2.94 -38.22 -4.30
C ALA A 106 4.46 -38.20 -4.00
N SER A 107 4.84 -38.13 -2.73
CA SER A 107 6.23 -38.23 -2.32
C SER A 107 6.80 -39.63 -2.57
N LYS A 108 6.05 -40.71 -2.26
CA LYS A 108 6.45 -42.10 -2.54
C LYS A 108 6.58 -42.40 -4.04
N MET A 109 5.72 -41.79 -4.86
CA MET A 109 5.80 -41.87 -6.32
C MET A 109 7.02 -41.15 -6.91
N GLY A 110 7.68 -40.28 -6.13
CA GLY A 110 8.83 -39.48 -6.59
C GLY A 110 8.44 -38.27 -7.44
N ASP A 111 7.15 -37.89 -7.42
CA ASP A 111 6.67 -36.71 -8.15
C ASP A 111 7.07 -35.40 -7.45
N LEU A 112 7.25 -35.46 -6.13
CA LEU A 112 7.62 -34.32 -5.29
C LEU A 112 8.44 -34.73 -4.07
N LYS A 113 9.06 -33.73 -3.44
CA LYS A 113 9.72 -33.83 -2.13
C LYS A 113 9.21 -32.71 -1.22
N VAL A 114 8.97 -33.05 0.03
CA VAL A 114 8.71 -32.05 1.07
C VAL A 114 10.07 -31.63 1.66
N VAL A 115 10.34 -30.33 1.63
CA VAL A 115 11.64 -29.76 2.00
C VAL A 115 11.45 -28.62 3.01
N PRO A 116 12.44 -28.34 3.87
CA PRO A 116 12.42 -27.18 4.74
C PRO A 116 12.30 -25.88 3.94
N TYR A 117 11.46 -24.97 4.42
CA TYR A 117 11.24 -23.67 3.79
C TYR A 117 11.03 -22.59 4.84
N ASN A 118 11.44 -21.37 4.54
CA ASN A 118 11.27 -20.22 5.42
C ASN A 118 10.27 -19.24 4.81
N ILE A 119 9.12 -19.07 5.48
CA ILE A 119 8.11 -18.08 5.08
C ILE A 119 8.60 -16.72 5.57
N ASN A 120 8.92 -15.84 4.62
CA ASN A 120 9.30 -14.47 4.90
C ASN A 120 8.04 -13.59 4.90
N ILE A 121 7.69 -13.07 6.07
CA ILE A 121 6.58 -12.16 6.24
C ILE A 121 7.17 -10.76 6.42
N ASP A 122 6.95 -9.88 5.46
CA ASP A 122 7.34 -8.47 5.56
C ASP A 122 6.13 -7.57 5.83
N TYR A 123 6.36 -6.27 6.03
CA TYR A 123 5.31 -5.28 6.29
C TYR A 123 4.21 -5.25 5.22
N SER A 124 4.51 -5.53 3.95
CA SER A 124 3.53 -5.44 2.85
C SER A 124 2.39 -6.44 3.00
N LEU A 125 2.66 -7.59 3.62
CA LEU A 125 1.71 -8.67 3.84
C LEU A 125 0.78 -8.46 5.04
N TRP A 126 1.05 -7.48 5.89
CA TRP A 126 0.19 -7.18 7.03
C TRP A 126 -1.05 -6.41 6.61
N SER A 127 -2.20 -6.73 7.19
CA SER A 127 -3.39 -5.90 7.03
C SER A 127 -3.27 -4.60 7.83
N TYR A 128 -4.06 -3.58 7.47
CA TYR A 128 -4.18 -2.36 8.26
C TYR A 128 -4.51 -2.67 9.73
N VAL A 129 -5.48 -3.56 9.95
CA VAL A 129 -5.96 -3.92 11.30
C VAL A 129 -4.85 -4.58 12.12
N ASP A 130 -4.07 -5.48 11.52
CA ASP A 130 -2.99 -6.18 12.24
C ASP A 130 -1.83 -5.24 12.60
N VAL A 131 -1.49 -4.30 11.71
CA VAL A 131 -0.53 -3.24 12.02
C VAL A 131 -1.05 -2.36 13.16
N MET A 132 -2.32 -1.97 13.13
CA MET A 132 -2.90 -1.12 14.17
C MET A 132 -3.01 -1.83 15.53
N ARG A 133 -3.41 -3.11 15.57
CA ARG A 133 -3.42 -3.93 16.80
C ARG A 133 -2.02 -4.10 17.41
N SER A 134 -0.99 -4.01 16.58
CA SER A 134 0.39 -4.12 17.01
C SER A 134 0.96 -2.84 17.62
N ILE A 135 0.36 -1.70 17.31
CA ILE A 135 0.85 -0.38 17.72
C ILE A 135 -0.02 0.22 18.83
N LEU A 136 -1.35 0.07 18.72
CA LEU A 136 -2.28 0.66 19.67
C LEU A 136 -2.28 -0.10 21.01
N PRO A 137 -2.41 0.61 22.14
CA PRO A 137 -2.71 0.02 23.45
C PRO A 137 -3.91 -0.91 23.40
N GLU A 138 -3.95 -1.94 24.25
CA GLU A 138 -4.99 -2.98 24.22
C GLU A 138 -6.39 -2.38 24.44
N GLU A 139 -6.48 -1.32 25.26
CA GLU A 139 -7.71 -0.57 25.52
C GLU A 139 -8.28 0.11 24.26
N LEU A 140 -7.43 0.43 23.28
CA LEU A 140 -7.79 1.13 22.04
C LEU A 140 -7.99 0.19 20.84
N GLN A 141 -7.89 -1.13 21.04
CA GLN A 141 -8.02 -2.12 19.96
C GLN A 141 -9.47 -2.54 19.66
N GLY A 142 -10.42 -2.16 20.51
CA GLY A 142 -11.83 -2.53 20.35
C GLY A 142 -12.49 -1.92 19.11
N GLU A 143 -12.15 -0.66 18.77
CA GLU A 143 -12.75 0.06 17.63
C GLU A 143 -11.67 0.80 16.83
N ILE A 144 -10.81 0.05 16.15
CA ILE A 144 -9.70 0.61 15.37
C ILE A 144 -10.25 1.50 14.23
N PRO A 145 -9.83 2.78 14.14
CA PRO A 145 -10.32 3.70 13.11
C PRO A 145 -9.92 3.21 11.74
N SER A 146 -10.87 2.89 10.87
CA SER A 146 -10.60 2.40 9.51
C SER A 146 -11.44 3.10 8.44
N GLY A 147 -12.57 3.70 8.82
CA GLY A 147 -13.43 4.45 7.91
C GLY A 147 -12.88 5.84 7.60
N PHE A 148 -12.63 6.12 6.33
CA PHE A 148 -12.28 7.44 5.82
C PHE A 148 -13.04 7.71 4.52
N ASN A 149 -13.26 8.98 4.22
CA ASN A 149 -13.80 9.41 2.93
C ASN A 149 -12.65 9.79 2.00
N THR A 150 -12.82 9.58 0.69
CA THR A 150 -11.82 9.98 -0.31
C THR A 150 -12.33 11.10 -1.20
N ALA A 151 -11.44 12.00 -1.58
CA ALA A 151 -11.64 13.01 -2.61
C ALA A 151 -10.44 12.95 -3.58
N GLY A 152 -10.60 12.19 -4.67
CA GLY A 152 -9.48 11.81 -5.53
C GLY A 152 -8.45 11.01 -4.73
N HIS A 153 -7.23 11.54 -4.62
CA HIS A 153 -6.15 10.91 -3.88
C HIS A 153 -6.12 11.30 -2.39
N VAL A 154 -7.02 12.15 -1.91
CA VAL A 154 -6.97 12.64 -0.52
C VAL A 154 -7.91 11.82 0.36
N ALA A 155 -7.43 11.34 1.50
CA ALA A 155 -8.27 10.72 2.51
C ALA A 155 -8.57 11.69 3.66
N HIS A 156 -9.85 11.86 3.96
CA HIS A 156 -10.34 12.58 5.14
C HIS A 156 -10.80 11.57 6.19
N LEU A 157 -10.12 11.60 7.34
CA LEU A 157 -10.32 10.68 8.45
C LEU A 157 -10.77 11.46 9.68
N ASN A 158 -11.90 11.05 10.27
CA ASN A 158 -12.36 11.57 11.56
C ASN A 158 -11.84 10.65 12.67
N LEU A 159 -10.98 11.19 13.54
CA LEU A 159 -10.43 10.47 14.69
C LEU A 159 -11.07 10.98 15.99
N ARG A 160 -11.46 10.05 16.87
CA ARG A 160 -11.83 10.38 18.25
C ARG A 160 -10.59 10.77 19.06
N ASP A 161 -10.77 11.55 20.12
CA ASP A 161 -9.69 12.13 20.93
C ASP A 161 -8.67 11.09 21.43
N GLN A 162 -9.13 9.91 21.83
CA GLN A 162 -8.28 8.81 22.28
C GLN A 162 -7.25 8.32 21.23
N TYR A 163 -7.51 8.55 19.94
CA TYR A 163 -6.61 8.17 18.84
C TYR A 163 -5.71 9.31 18.35
N LEU A 164 -5.94 10.56 18.79
CA LEU A 164 -5.16 11.71 18.37
C LEU A 164 -3.65 11.57 18.64
N PRO A 165 -3.19 10.95 19.75
CA PRO A 165 -1.75 10.69 19.95
C PRO A 165 -1.12 9.83 18.85
N TYR A 166 -1.92 9.00 18.17
CA TYR A 166 -1.48 8.07 17.12
C TYR A 166 -1.83 8.54 15.70
N LYS A 167 -2.39 9.75 15.54
CA LYS A 167 -2.92 10.26 14.26
C LYS A 167 -1.94 10.15 13.09
N HIS A 168 -0.65 10.40 13.34
CA HIS A 168 0.38 10.34 12.31
C HIS A 168 0.69 8.91 11.88
N ILE A 169 0.76 7.97 12.83
CA ILE A 169 0.97 6.56 12.53
C ILE A 169 -0.25 6.00 11.79
N ILE A 170 -1.46 6.27 12.30
CA ILE A 170 -2.71 5.87 11.65
C ILE A 170 -2.73 6.34 10.19
N ALA A 171 -2.46 7.63 9.96
CA ALA A 171 -2.42 8.19 8.61
C ALA A 171 -1.34 7.51 7.75
N GLN A 172 -0.15 7.26 8.29
CA GLN A 172 0.93 6.61 7.54
C GLN A 172 0.55 5.18 7.12
N VAL A 173 -0.03 4.38 8.02
CA VAL A 173 -0.47 3.02 7.68
C VAL A 173 -1.61 3.06 6.66
N ILE A 174 -2.55 4.01 6.76
CA ILE A 174 -3.60 4.19 5.73
C ILE A 174 -2.97 4.46 4.36
N ILE A 175 -2.00 5.37 4.26
CA ILE A 175 -1.29 5.65 2.99
C ILE A 175 -0.59 4.39 2.48
N ASP A 176 0.18 3.72 3.35
CA ASP A 176 0.98 2.55 2.97
C ASP A 176 0.09 1.41 2.44
N LYS A 177 -1.11 1.24 3.02
CA LYS A 177 -2.06 0.18 2.64
C LYS A 177 -3.01 0.58 1.52
N ASN A 178 -3.00 1.85 1.12
CA ASN A 178 -3.83 2.37 0.04
C ASN A 178 -2.98 3.22 -0.90
N PRO A 179 -2.31 2.61 -1.90
CA PRO A 179 -1.41 3.33 -2.82
C PRO A 179 -2.06 4.52 -3.56
N GLY A 180 -3.39 4.52 -3.69
CA GLY A 180 -4.16 5.62 -4.28
C GLY A 180 -4.36 6.83 -3.35
N ILE A 181 -4.13 6.68 -2.04
CA ILE A 181 -4.33 7.71 -1.01
C ILE A 181 -3.03 8.43 -0.71
N LYS A 182 -3.15 9.74 -0.49
CA LYS A 182 -2.08 10.70 -0.25
C LYS A 182 -2.55 11.69 0.80
N THR A 183 -1.61 12.18 1.61
CA THR A 183 -1.90 13.12 2.70
C THR A 183 -1.45 14.53 2.36
N PHE A 184 -2.29 15.48 2.75
CA PHE A 184 -1.96 16.89 2.89
C PHE A 184 -2.32 17.29 4.33
N ASP A 185 -1.49 18.14 4.94
CA ASP A 185 -1.76 18.63 6.29
C ASP A 185 -2.81 19.74 6.24
N TYR A 186 -4.07 19.40 6.54
CA TYR A 186 -5.20 20.34 6.56
C TYR A 186 -5.02 21.52 7.53
N ALA A 187 -4.15 21.40 8.54
CA ALA A 187 -3.83 22.54 9.41
C ALA A 187 -2.95 23.57 8.69
N LYS A 188 -2.31 23.19 7.59
CA LYS A 188 -1.38 24.02 6.83
C LYS A 188 -1.90 24.40 5.45
N VAL A 189 -2.89 23.70 4.90
CA VAL A 189 -3.47 24.02 3.60
C VAL A 189 -4.99 24.04 3.65
N TYR A 190 -5.59 25.00 2.95
CA TYR A 190 -7.03 25.02 2.75
C TYR A 190 -7.44 23.96 1.72
N TRP A 191 -8.48 23.18 2.05
CA TRP A 191 -9.11 22.25 1.11
C TRP A 191 -10.59 22.09 1.44
N ASN A 192 -11.44 22.09 0.40
CA ASN A 192 -12.87 21.85 0.53
C ASN A 192 -13.34 20.85 -0.53
N SER A 193 -13.65 19.63 -0.10
CA SER A 193 -14.12 18.56 -1.00
C SER A 193 -15.47 18.85 -1.66
N LYS A 194 -16.29 19.75 -1.09
CA LYS A 194 -17.60 20.11 -1.65
C LYS A 194 -17.49 20.92 -2.95
N LEU A 195 -16.32 21.51 -3.23
CA LEU A 195 -16.08 22.29 -4.45
C LEU A 195 -15.65 21.42 -5.64
N GLY A 196 -15.57 20.09 -5.48
CA GLY A 196 -15.09 19.20 -6.53
C GLY A 196 -15.88 19.30 -7.85
N THR A 197 -17.21 19.43 -7.79
CA THR A 197 -18.07 19.63 -8.97
C THR A 197 -17.78 20.95 -9.65
N GLU A 198 -17.53 22.01 -8.89
CA GLU A 198 -17.19 23.33 -9.42
C GLU A 198 -15.79 23.35 -10.06
N HIS A 199 -14.83 22.67 -9.45
CA HIS A 199 -13.50 22.49 -10.04
C HIS A 199 -13.59 21.82 -11.42
N GLN A 200 -14.39 20.76 -11.53
CA GLN A 200 -14.65 20.08 -12.81
C GLN A 200 -15.36 21.00 -13.81
N ARG A 201 -16.40 21.72 -13.37
CA ARG A 201 -17.17 22.64 -14.23
C ARG A 201 -16.29 23.72 -14.83
N ILE A 202 -15.42 24.38 -14.04
CA ILE A 202 -14.52 25.42 -14.53
C ILE A 202 -13.43 24.84 -15.43
N THR A 203 -12.75 23.77 -15.00
CA THR A 203 -11.69 23.15 -15.81
C THR A 203 -12.20 22.52 -17.11
N ALA A 204 -13.51 22.22 -17.19
CA ALA A 204 -14.16 21.78 -18.42
C ALA A 204 -14.22 22.87 -19.50
N LEU A 205 -14.22 24.15 -19.11
CA LEU A 205 -14.31 25.28 -20.05
C LEU A 205 -13.01 25.51 -20.82
N PHE A 206 -11.87 25.20 -20.20
CA PHE A 206 -10.54 25.44 -20.78
C PHE A 206 -10.25 24.56 -22.00
N GLN A 207 -9.58 25.15 -22.99
CA GLN A 207 -9.14 24.51 -24.23
C GLN A 207 -7.61 24.34 -24.26
N PRO A 208 -7.09 23.27 -24.87
CA PRO A 208 -5.65 23.07 -25.03
C PRO A 208 -4.96 24.27 -25.68
N GLY A 209 -3.80 24.67 -25.18
CA GLY A 209 -3.04 25.83 -25.65
C GLY A 209 -3.45 27.17 -25.04
N GLU A 210 -4.57 27.25 -24.30
CA GLU A 210 -4.90 28.44 -23.52
C GLU A 210 -3.93 28.65 -22.36
N VAL A 211 -3.85 29.89 -21.89
CA VAL A 211 -3.04 30.29 -20.73
C VAL A 211 -3.97 30.73 -19.59
N VAL A 212 -3.78 30.13 -18.40
CA VAL A 212 -4.55 30.42 -17.19
C VAL A 212 -3.62 30.89 -16.07
N ALA A 213 -3.95 32.03 -15.46
CA ALA A 213 -3.30 32.48 -14.23
C ALA A 213 -4.18 32.13 -13.01
N ASP A 214 -3.79 31.11 -12.26
CA ASP A 214 -4.45 30.70 -11.02
C ASP A 214 -3.77 31.40 -9.84
N VAL A 215 -4.35 32.53 -9.41
CA VAL A 215 -3.73 33.46 -8.45
C VAL A 215 -3.64 32.89 -7.03
N MET A 216 -4.56 31.99 -6.67
CA MET A 216 -4.74 31.40 -5.34
C MET A 216 -4.92 29.88 -5.46
N ALA A 217 -3.96 29.25 -6.13
CA ALA A 217 -4.03 27.88 -6.59
C ALA A 217 -4.11 26.86 -5.45
N GLY A 218 -3.72 27.18 -4.23
CA GLY A 218 -3.63 26.22 -3.14
C GLY A 218 -2.77 25.03 -3.53
N ILE A 219 -3.37 23.84 -3.53
CA ILE A 219 -2.72 22.59 -3.97
C ILE A 219 -3.04 22.21 -5.43
N GLY A 220 -3.57 23.15 -6.22
CA GLY A 220 -3.82 23.03 -7.66
C GLY A 220 -5.08 22.25 -8.08
N PRO A 221 -6.26 22.45 -7.45
CA PRO A 221 -7.49 21.79 -7.89
C PRO A 221 -7.95 22.20 -9.30
N PHE A 222 -7.59 23.40 -9.76
CA PHE A 222 -7.83 23.85 -11.13
C PHE A 222 -6.59 23.66 -12.01
N ALA A 223 -5.42 24.08 -11.52
CA ALA A 223 -4.18 24.07 -12.26
C ALA A 223 -3.77 22.68 -12.77
N VAL A 224 -3.86 21.64 -11.94
CA VAL A 224 -3.37 20.30 -12.31
C VAL A 224 -4.30 19.62 -13.32
N PRO A 225 -5.64 19.63 -13.17
CA PRO A 225 -6.54 19.13 -14.22
C PRO A 225 -6.44 19.90 -15.53
N ALA A 226 -6.26 21.23 -15.49
CA ALA A 226 -6.04 22.05 -16.68
C ALA A 226 -4.73 21.66 -17.39
N GLY A 227 -3.63 21.50 -16.65
CA GLY A 227 -2.36 21.03 -17.21
C GLY A 227 -2.46 19.66 -17.88
N LYS A 228 -3.28 18.74 -17.35
CA LYS A 228 -3.54 17.43 -18.01
C LYS A 228 -4.24 17.56 -19.36
N LYS A 229 -4.90 18.68 -19.63
CA LYS A 229 -5.54 19.00 -20.91
C LYS A 229 -4.62 19.76 -21.87
N GLY A 230 -3.36 20.00 -21.50
CA GLY A 230 -2.44 20.81 -22.31
C GLY A 230 -2.73 22.32 -22.25
N VAL A 231 -3.36 22.78 -21.17
CA VAL A 231 -3.53 24.22 -20.86
C VAL A 231 -2.29 24.68 -20.10
N PHE A 232 -1.68 25.79 -20.51
CA PHE A 232 -0.58 26.40 -19.77
C PHE A 232 -1.14 27.11 -18.53
N VAL A 233 -0.65 26.77 -17.35
CA VAL A 233 -1.11 27.35 -16.09
C VAL A 233 0.06 27.89 -15.30
N TRP A 234 -0.03 29.17 -14.92
CA TRP A 234 0.77 29.69 -13.82
C TRP A 234 -0.05 29.65 -12.55
N ALA A 235 0.40 28.83 -11.61
CA ALA A 235 -0.32 28.52 -10.40
C ALA A 235 0.41 29.11 -9.20
N ASN A 236 -0.15 30.18 -8.62
CA ASN A 236 0.42 30.88 -7.50
C ASN A 236 -0.33 30.58 -6.21
N ASP A 237 0.39 30.42 -5.11
CA ASP A 237 -0.21 30.53 -3.78
C ASP A 237 0.79 31.16 -2.81
N LYS A 238 0.33 32.10 -1.97
CA LYS A 238 1.17 32.79 -1.00
C LYS A 238 1.63 31.87 0.14
N ASN A 239 0.85 30.85 0.48
CA ASN A 239 1.18 29.92 1.55
C ASN A 239 2.29 28.96 1.10
N PRO A 240 3.47 28.97 1.77
CA PRO A 240 4.59 28.12 1.38
C PRO A 240 4.26 26.62 1.50
N ALA A 241 3.34 26.23 2.39
CA ALA A 241 2.89 24.85 2.48
C ALA A 241 2.08 24.43 1.24
N SER A 242 1.15 25.28 0.79
CA SER A 242 0.39 25.09 -0.45
C SER A 242 1.32 24.96 -1.64
N TYR A 243 2.27 25.90 -1.79
CA TYR A 243 3.26 25.87 -2.88
C TYR A 243 4.10 24.59 -2.92
N ARG A 244 4.59 24.14 -1.76
CA ARG A 244 5.36 22.90 -1.66
C ARG A 244 4.52 21.71 -2.16
N TYR A 245 3.29 21.60 -1.68
CA TYR A 245 2.39 20.52 -2.11
C TYR A 245 2.00 20.63 -3.58
N LEU A 246 1.74 21.84 -4.09
CA LEU A 246 1.48 22.09 -5.50
C LEU A 246 2.65 21.60 -6.38
N THR A 247 3.89 21.94 -6.02
CA THR A 247 5.10 21.51 -6.73
C THR A 247 5.21 19.98 -6.77
N ASP A 248 5.01 19.31 -5.64
CA ASP A 248 5.00 17.85 -5.56
C ASP A 248 3.88 17.23 -6.44
N ILE A 249 2.68 17.83 -6.43
CA ILE A 249 1.53 17.35 -7.22
C ILE A 249 1.79 17.51 -8.72
N ILE A 250 2.39 18.63 -9.16
CA ILE A 250 2.75 18.89 -10.55
C ILE A 250 3.71 17.81 -11.06
N GLN A 251 4.81 17.55 -10.33
CA GLN A 251 5.79 16.53 -10.69
C GLN A 251 5.15 15.13 -10.77
N ARG A 252 4.34 14.77 -9.77
CA ARG A 252 3.69 13.45 -9.70
C ARG A 252 2.67 13.23 -10.80
N ASN A 253 1.94 14.27 -11.21
CA ASN A 253 0.98 14.19 -12.30
C ASN A 253 1.62 14.37 -13.68
N LYS A 254 2.94 14.62 -13.73
CA LYS A 254 3.71 14.81 -14.98
C LYS A 254 3.15 15.95 -15.84
N VAL A 255 2.71 17.02 -15.18
CA VAL A 255 2.17 18.22 -15.86
C VAL A 255 3.12 19.40 -15.80
N GLY A 256 4.41 19.17 -15.48
CA GLY A 256 5.40 20.23 -15.33
C GLY A 256 5.70 21.01 -16.61
N GLU A 257 5.41 20.44 -17.78
CA GLU A 257 5.50 21.15 -19.08
C GLU A 257 4.40 22.20 -19.23
N PHE A 258 3.28 22.04 -18.53
CA PHE A 258 2.11 22.88 -18.65
C PHE A 258 1.85 23.74 -17.41
N VAL A 259 2.22 23.28 -16.22
CA VAL A 259 1.91 23.96 -14.95
C VAL A 259 3.18 24.43 -14.27
N ARG A 260 3.33 25.74 -14.13
CA ARG A 260 4.44 26.38 -13.41
C ARG A 260 3.96 26.91 -12.06
N PRO A 261 4.56 26.48 -10.95
CA PRO A 261 4.16 26.94 -9.63
C PRO A 261 4.90 28.23 -9.21
N PHE A 262 4.22 29.10 -8.46
CA PHE A 262 4.76 30.33 -7.87
C PHE A 262 4.39 30.44 -6.38
N ASN A 263 5.26 31.08 -5.59
CA ASN A 263 5.03 31.38 -4.18
C ASN A 263 5.28 32.85 -3.89
N VAL A 264 4.39 33.70 -4.37
CA VAL A 264 4.47 35.15 -4.17
C VAL A 264 3.12 35.70 -3.75
N ASP A 265 3.10 36.99 -3.40
CA ASP A 265 1.85 37.69 -3.14
C ASP A 265 1.00 37.78 -4.42
N GLY A 266 -0.27 37.42 -4.33
CA GLY A 266 -1.17 37.33 -5.50
C GLY A 266 -1.32 38.65 -6.26
N HIS A 267 -1.21 39.79 -5.58
CA HIS A 267 -1.29 41.09 -6.24
C HIS A 267 -0.06 41.35 -7.12
N GLY A 268 1.13 40.97 -6.65
CA GLY A 268 2.35 41.01 -7.46
C GLY A 268 2.31 39.98 -8.60
N PHE A 269 1.81 38.79 -8.31
CA PHE A 269 1.69 37.70 -9.26
C PHE A 269 0.87 38.06 -10.50
N ILE A 270 -0.26 38.75 -10.35
CA ILE A 270 -1.13 39.11 -11.48
C ILE A 270 -0.35 39.89 -12.56
N ARG A 271 0.49 40.84 -12.14
CA ARG A 271 1.30 41.65 -13.06
C ARG A 271 2.38 40.79 -13.74
N GLN A 272 3.11 40.02 -12.93
CA GLN A 272 4.15 39.12 -13.42
C GLN A 272 3.59 38.08 -14.41
N ALA A 273 2.43 37.50 -14.10
CA ALA A 273 1.76 36.54 -14.97
C ALA A 273 1.46 37.18 -16.33
N CYS A 274 0.85 38.37 -16.37
CA CYS A 274 0.58 39.05 -17.65
C CYS A 274 1.85 39.26 -18.50
N ASP A 275 2.95 39.67 -17.87
CA ASP A 275 4.23 39.87 -18.56
C ASP A 275 4.80 38.54 -19.08
N GLU A 276 4.68 37.46 -18.31
CA GLU A 276 5.14 36.12 -18.71
C GLU A 276 4.31 35.51 -19.86
N VAL A 277 3.06 35.94 -20.12
CA VAL A 277 2.28 35.46 -21.31
C VAL A 277 2.80 36.06 -22.59
N LEU A 278 3.24 37.30 -22.50
CA LEU A 278 3.52 38.13 -23.65
C LEU A 278 4.99 38.03 -24.09
N ALA A 279 5.84 37.39 -23.28
CA ALA A 279 7.27 37.17 -23.53
C ALA A 279 7.54 35.87 -24.29
#